data_AF-A0A1F0MRZ6-F1
#
_entry.id   AF-A0A1F0MRZ6-F1
#
_cell.length_a   1.000
_cell.length_b   1.000
_cell.length_c   1.000
_cell.angle_alpha   90.00
_cell.angle_beta   90.00
_cell.angle_gamma   90.00
#
_symmetry.space_group_name_H-M   'P 1'
#
loop_
_entity.id
_entity.type
_entity.pdbx_description
1 polymer ?
#
loop_
_entity_poly.entity_id
_entity_poly.type
_entity_poly.pdbx_seq_one_letter_code
_entity_poly.pdbx_strand_id
1 'polypeptide(L)'
;MENYDPTRIPKLIDALQRVWEGQPDLSLSALLGTLRNRGAGWGTSDEEMLEILNAMEAEHPSLVRWPAETPMTVQTTAPEQRVTLSGSDVVVRPVGEDARMPSAWKATHFRAVGPGRSLIVTDSEGIEHRLGVVTLVHALDPDEVPPLEGLEQPDVGGARWFVGFEDGSRAIVGQRITLWRPEGRRATSQESYKFARIFSCEQGAEMYIAPAGGGEPVSLGRVAHVVLVDL
;
A
#
# COMPACT_ATOMS: atom_id res chain seq x y z
N MET A 1 34.45 9.02 25.89
CA MET A 1 34.83 10.41 25.61
C MET A 1 34.06 10.80 24.37
N GLU A 2 32.89 11.41 24.57
CA GLU A 2 31.96 11.77 23.50
C GLU A 2 32.67 12.75 22.56
N ASN A 3 32.85 12.33 21.32
CA ASN A 3 33.52 13.11 20.30
C ASN A 3 32.58 14.26 19.91
N TYR A 4 32.99 15.51 20.16
CA TYR A 4 32.19 16.72 19.94
C TYR A 4 32.13 17.04 18.43
N ASP A 5 31.59 16.12 17.63
CA ASP A 5 31.41 16.30 16.19
C ASP A 5 30.15 17.15 15.95
N PRO A 6 30.29 18.43 15.55
CA PRO A 6 29.13 19.30 15.32
C PRO A 6 28.29 18.85 14.12
N THR A 7 28.80 17.97 13.24
CA THR A 7 28.03 17.45 12.10
C THR A 7 26.92 16.49 12.50
N ARG A 8 26.89 16.02 13.75
CA ARG A 8 25.82 15.18 14.29
C ARG A 8 24.46 15.90 14.34
N ILE A 9 24.46 17.20 14.64
CA ILE A 9 23.23 17.99 14.80
C ILE A 9 22.50 18.14 13.46
N PRO A 10 23.14 18.62 12.36
CA PRO A 10 22.48 18.68 11.05
C PRO A 10 21.91 17.34 10.60
N LYS A 11 22.66 16.24 10.76
CA LYS A 11 22.20 14.89 10.35
C LYS A 11 20.91 14.48 11.06
N LEU A 12 20.82 14.70 12.37
CA LEU A 12 19.63 14.40 13.15
C LEU A 12 18.43 15.28 12.78
N ILE A 13 18.67 16.59 12.59
CA ILE A 13 17.61 17.51 12.20
C ILE A 13 17.08 17.18 10.80
N ASP A 14 17.97 16.85 9.85
CA ASP A 14 17.58 16.45 8.50
C ASP A 14 16.75 15.15 8.52
N ALA A 15 17.16 14.15 9.33
CA ALA A 15 16.39 12.91 9.50
C ALA A 15 15.01 13.16 10.13
N LEU A 16 14.96 13.97 11.19
CA LEU A 16 13.69 14.38 11.81
C LEU A 16 12.78 15.11 10.82
N GLN A 17 13.34 16.01 10.01
CA GLN A 17 12.59 16.72 8.99
C GLN A 17 11.99 15.76 7.96
N ARG A 18 12.77 14.79 7.45
CA ARG A 18 12.25 13.81 6.48
C ARG A 18 11.13 12.96 7.06
N VAL A 19 11.28 12.48 8.29
CA VAL A 19 10.21 11.73 8.98
C VAL A 19 8.94 12.57 9.12
N TRP A 20 9.09 13.85 9.47
CA TRP A 20 7.95 14.73 9.66
C TRP A 20 7.27 15.12 8.34
N GLU A 21 8.04 15.38 7.28
CA GLU A 21 7.52 15.62 5.93
C GLU A 21 6.78 14.40 5.36
N GLY A 22 7.19 13.17 5.75
CA GLY A 22 6.50 11.93 5.39
C GLY A 22 5.14 11.76 6.07
N GLN A 23 4.93 12.42 7.22
CA GLN A 23 3.72 12.33 8.03
C GLN A 23 3.24 13.73 8.45
N PRO A 24 2.79 14.57 7.49
CA PRO A 24 2.52 15.99 7.72
C PRO A 24 1.35 16.24 8.70
N ASP A 25 0.47 15.27 8.89
CA ASP A 25 -0.67 15.37 9.82
C ASP A 25 -0.24 15.20 11.30
N LEU A 26 0.97 14.69 11.57
CA LEU A 26 1.49 14.61 12.93
C LEU A 26 1.98 15.99 13.39
N SER A 27 1.59 16.38 14.61
CA SER A 27 2.27 17.49 15.28
C SER A 27 3.68 17.06 15.73
N LEU A 28 4.57 18.03 15.96
CA LEU A 28 5.91 17.73 16.51
C LEU A 28 5.81 16.98 17.86
N SER A 29 4.85 17.33 18.71
CA SER A 29 4.66 16.65 20.00
C SER A 29 4.19 15.20 19.82
N ALA A 30 3.33 14.93 18.84
CA ALA A 30 2.93 13.57 18.49
C ALA A 30 4.11 12.77 17.94
N LEU A 31 4.91 13.36 17.05
CA LEU A 31 6.12 12.74 16.50
C LEU A 31 7.13 12.37 17.61
N LEU A 32 7.40 13.28 18.55
CA LEU A 32 8.24 13.00 19.71
C LEU A 32 7.64 11.90 20.61
N GLY A 33 6.32 11.85 20.76
CA GLY A 33 5.62 10.75 21.44
C GLY A 33 5.84 9.40 20.75
N THR A 34 5.74 9.37 19.42
CA THR A 34 5.99 8.18 18.60
C THR A 34 7.43 7.70 18.72
N LEU A 35 8.41 8.61 18.70
CA LEU A 35 9.83 8.29 18.90
C LEU A 35 10.06 7.64 20.26
N ARG A 36 9.43 8.16 21.33
CA ARG A 36 9.51 7.56 22.67
C ARG A 36 8.91 6.17 22.75
N ASN A 37 7.78 5.93 22.08
CA ASN A 37 7.17 4.61 21.99
C ASN A 37 8.06 3.59 21.25
N ARG A 38 8.91 4.08 20.34
CA ARG A 38 9.93 3.30 19.62
C ARG A 38 11.28 3.21 20.36
N GLY A 39 11.34 3.66 21.62
CA GLY A 39 12.52 3.49 22.47
C GLY A 39 13.46 4.69 22.54
N ALA A 40 13.18 5.80 21.85
CA ALA A 40 13.98 7.02 21.97
C ALA A 40 13.76 7.67 23.36
N GLY A 41 14.80 7.66 24.19
CA GLY A 41 14.77 8.18 25.55
C GLY A 41 16.06 8.92 25.91
N TRP A 42 16.18 9.29 27.18
CA TRP A 42 17.30 10.10 27.69
C TRP A 42 18.68 9.44 27.55
N GLY A 43 18.75 8.12 27.35
CA GLY A 43 20.00 7.37 27.17
C GLY A 43 20.27 6.94 25.73
N THR A 44 19.43 7.34 24.77
CA THR A 44 19.59 6.98 23.36
C THR A 44 20.71 7.81 22.74
N SER A 45 21.64 7.13 22.09
CA SER A 45 22.70 7.76 21.32
C SER A 45 22.18 8.40 20.03
N ASP A 46 22.94 9.32 19.45
CA ASP A 46 22.60 9.92 18.16
C ASP A 46 22.46 8.85 17.04
N GLU A 47 23.26 7.78 17.09
CA GLU A 47 23.22 6.68 16.13
C GLU A 47 21.92 5.87 16.24
N GLU A 48 21.54 5.45 17.45
CA GLU A 48 20.27 4.76 17.70
C GLU A 48 19.07 5.63 17.35
N MET A 49 19.14 6.95 17.62
CA MET A 49 18.09 7.89 17.23
C MET A 49 17.96 7.98 15.71
N LEU A 50 19.08 7.99 14.98
CA LEU A 50 19.07 7.96 13.52
C LEU A 50 18.50 6.65 12.99
N GLU A 51 18.80 5.51 13.61
CA GLU A 51 18.22 4.21 13.24
C GLU A 51 16.68 4.23 13.38
N ILE A 52 16.16 4.73 14.50
CA ILE A 52 14.72 4.86 14.72
C ILE A 52 14.09 5.79 13.68
N LEU A 53 14.70 6.96 13.43
CA LEU A 53 14.22 7.91 12.43
C LEU A 53 14.23 7.33 11.02
N ASN A 54 15.31 6.65 10.62
CA ASN A 54 15.41 6.02 9.31
C ASN A 54 14.39 4.89 9.14
N ALA A 55 14.12 4.10 10.18
CA ALA A 55 13.05 3.10 10.14
C ALA A 55 11.67 3.75 9.95
N MET A 56 11.39 4.85 10.66
CA MET A 56 10.15 5.61 10.47
C MET A 56 10.05 6.25 9.08
N GLU A 57 11.16 6.75 8.53
CA GLU A 57 11.22 7.28 7.16
C GLU A 57 10.99 6.17 6.12
N ALA A 58 11.50 4.95 6.37
CA ALA A 58 11.26 3.80 5.50
C ALA A 58 9.78 3.38 5.49
N GLU A 59 9.10 3.42 6.64
CA GLU A 59 7.65 3.16 6.73
C GLU A 59 6.82 4.24 6.01
N HIS A 60 7.22 5.52 6.15
CA HIS A 60 6.50 6.69 5.63
C HIS A 60 7.45 7.67 4.92
N PRO A 61 7.86 7.38 3.68
CA PRO A 61 8.86 8.18 2.99
C PRO A 61 8.30 9.56 2.59
N SER A 62 9.07 10.61 2.85
CA SER A 62 8.73 11.98 2.40
C SER A 62 8.94 12.20 0.90
N LEU A 63 9.78 11.37 0.27
CA LEU A 63 10.07 11.45 -1.14
C LEU A 63 10.39 10.07 -1.72
N VAL A 64 9.59 9.67 -2.71
CA VAL A 64 9.82 8.48 -3.51
C VAL A 64 10.12 8.88 -4.95
N ARG A 65 11.12 8.23 -5.54
CA ARG A 65 11.51 8.42 -6.94
C ARG A 65 11.23 7.15 -7.75
N TRP A 66 11.14 7.30 -9.07
CA TRP A 66 11.02 6.16 -9.99
C TRP A 66 12.41 5.58 -10.32
N PRO A 67 12.55 4.25 -10.39
CA PRO A 67 11.60 3.24 -9.92
C PRO A 67 11.53 3.23 -8.39
N ALA A 68 10.35 2.89 -7.84
CA ALA A 68 10.24 2.64 -6.41
C ALA A 68 11.03 1.38 -6.03
N GLU A 69 11.77 1.44 -4.92
CA GLU A 69 12.56 0.30 -4.43
C GLU A 69 11.67 -0.79 -3.82
N THR A 70 10.63 -0.37 -3.10
CA THR A 70 9.64 -1.25 -2.47
C THR A 70 8.23 -0.90 -2.95
N PRO A 71 7.28 -1.85 -2.89
CA PRO A 71 5.88 -1.54 -3.11
C PRO A 71 5.39 -0.52 -2.07
N MET A 72 4.46 0.35 -2.46
CA MET A 72 3.91 1.35 -1.56
C MET A 72 2.46 1.66 -1.85
N THR A 73 1.75 2.11 -0.83
CA THR A 73 0.43 2.70 -0.94
C THR A 73 0.49 4.20 -0.71
N VAL A 74 -0.03 4.94 -1.68
CA VAL A 74 -0.11 6.39 -1.70
C VAL A 74 -1.56 6.79 -1.48
N GLN A 75 -1.83 7.54 -0.42
CA GLN A 75 -3.12 8.14 -0.18
C GLN A 75 -3.17 9.51 -0.85
N THR A 76 -4.28 9.81 -1.51
CA THR A 76 -4.48 11.10 -2.19
C THR A 76 -5.73 11.80 -1.70
N THR A 77 -5.79 13.10 -1.97
CA THR A 77 -6.99 13.94 -1.92
C THR A 77 -7.22 14.64 -3.26
N ALA A 78 -8.46 15.05 -3.51
CA ALA A 78 -8.89 15.74 -4.74
C ALA A 78 -8.39 15.06 -6.04
N PRO A 79 -8.78 13.80 -6.33
CA PRO A 79 -9.75 12.98 -5.61
C PRO A 79 -9.15 12.11 -4.49
N GLU A 80 -9.99 11.67 -3.56
CA GLU A 80 -9.61 10.72 -2.52
C GLU A 80 -9.47 9.30 -3.10
N GLN A 81 -8.25 8.77 -3.07
CA GLN A 81 -7.91 7.44 -3.59
C GLN A 81 -6.83 6.80 -2.72
N ARG A 82 -6.74 5.47 -2.79
CA ARG A 82 -5.54 4.71 -2.41
C ARG A 82 -4.90 4.14 -3.68
N VAL A 83 -3.71 4.62 -4.00
CA VAL A 83 -2.96 4.18 -5.18
C VAL A 83 -1.79 3.35 -4.73
N THR A 84 -1.72 2.10 -5.17
CA THR A 84 -0.57 1.23 -4.93
C THR A 84 0.37 1.29 -6.12
N LEU A 85 1.66 1.48 -5.85
CA LEU A 85 2.75 1.45 -6.83
C LEU A 85 3.65 0.27 -6.46
N SER A 86 3.74 -0.75 -7.33
CA SER A 86 4.53 -1.97 -7.09
C SER A 86 5.25 -2.37 -8.36
N GLY A 87 6.55 -2.04 -8.46
CA GLY A 87 7.29 -2.15 -9.71
C GLY A 87 6.60 -1.37 -10.83
N SER A 88 6.15 -2.08 -11.87
CA SER A 88 5.35 -1.50 -12.96
C SER A 88 3.85 -1.47 -12.69
N ASP A 89 3.35 -2.17 -11.67
CA ASP A 89 1.91 -2.27 -11.41
C ASP A 89 1.41 -1.03 -10.67
N VAL A 90 0.31 -0.48 -11.17
CA VAL A 90 -0.44 0.59 -10.54
C VAL A 90 -1.85 0.10 -10.27
N VAL A 91 -2.26 0.13 -9.01
CA VAL A 91 -3.63 -0.19 -8.61
C VAL A 91 -4.26 1.04 -7.97
N VAL A 92 -5.30 1.57 -8.59
CA VAL A 92 -6.07 2.73 -8.11
C VAL A 92 -7.37 2.24 -7.48
N ARG A 93 -7.51 2.46 -6.17
CA ARG A 93 -8.70 2.12 -5.38
C ARG A 93 -9.40 3.42 -4.94
N PRO A 94 -10.59 3.72 -5.47
CA PRO A 94 -11.41 4.81 -4.95
C PRO A 94 -11.78 4.57 -3.48
N VAL A 95 -11.78 5.63 -2.69
CA VAL A 95 -12.24 5.61 -1.29
C VAL A 95 -13.66 6.21 -1.23
N GLY A 96 -14.55 5.61 -0.42
CA GLY A 96 -15.92 6.08 -0.19
C GLY A 96 -16.96 4.97 -0.21
N GLU A 97 -18.20 5.27 0.20
CA GLU A 97 -19.30 4.30 0.26
C GLU A 97 -19.67 3.73 -1.11
N ASP A 98 -19.53 4.53 -2.18
CA ASP A 98 -19.75 4.13 -3.58
C ASP A 98 -18.42 3.81 -4.31
N ALA A 99 -17.45 3.23 -3.59
CA ALA A 99 -16.17 2.87 -4.18
C ALA A 99 -16.37 1.95 -5.39
N ARG A 100 -16.07 2.51 -6.57
CA ARG A 100 -16.17 1.82 -7.85
C ARG A 100 -15.12 0.72 -7.94
N MET A 101 -15.29 -0.15 -8.93
CA MET A 101 -14.30 -1.18 -9.27
C MET A 101 -12.88 -0.58 -9.36
N PRO A 102 -11.89 -1.16 -8.65
CA PRO A 102 -10.50 -0.73 -8.75
C PRO A 102 -9.97 -0.81 -10.18
N SER A 103 -9.10 0.13 -10.54
CA SER A 103 -8.40 0.13 -11.83
C SER A 103 -6.98 -0.38 -11.64
N ALA A 104 -6.50 -1.22 -12.56
CA ALA A 104 -5.13 -1.73 -12.54
C ALA A 104 -4.52 -1.68 -13.94
N TRP A 105 -3.29 -1.18 -14.04
CA TRP A 105 -2.57 -0.98 -15.30
C TRP A 105 -1.05 -0.89 -15.07
N LYS A 106 -0.28 -0.89 -16.16
CA LYS A 106 1.18 -0.89 -16.14
C LYS A 106 1.76 0.51 -16.36
N ALA A 107 2.58 0.98 -15.43
CA ALA A 107 3.33 2.22 -15.51
C ALA A 107 4.69 2.03 -16.19
N THR A 108 5.12 3.09 -16.85
CA THR A 108 6.48 3.26 -17.37
C THR A 108 7.29 4.27 -16.56
N HIS A 109 6.61 5.18 -15.85
CA HIS A 109 7.22 6.20 -15.03
C HIS A 109 6.23 6.81 -14.03
N PHE A 110 6.71 7.34 -12.90
CA PHE A 110 5.99 8.36 -12.14
C PHE A 110 6.91 9.51 -11.75
N ARG A 111 6.33 10.72 -11.63
CA ARG A 111 7.07 11.88 -11.12
C ARG A 111 7.32 11.70 -9.63
N ALA A 112 8.48 12.16 -9.15
CA ALA A 112 8.86 12.05 -7.74
C ALA A 112 7.72 12.51 -6.81
N VAL A 113 7.30 11.60 -5.93
CA VAL A 113 6.05 11.67 -5.16
C VAL A 113 6.37 11.75 -3.67
N GLY A 114 5.48 12.35 -2.90
CA GLY A 114 5.61 12.57 -1.47
C GLY A 114 4.46 13.46 -0.98
N PRO A 115 4.18 13.54 0.32
CA PRO A 115 3.08 14.34 0.83
C PRO A 115 3.10 15.79 0.31
N GLY A 116 1.92 16.30 -0.04
CA GLY A 116 1.72 17.63 -0.64
C GLY A 116 2.02 17.72 -2.16
N ARG A 117 2.56 16.67 -2.79
CA ARG A 117 2.86 16.65 -4.24
C ARG A 117 1.71 16.04 -5.03
N SER A 118 1.55 16.42 -6.30
CA SER A 118 0.62 15.72 -7.19
C SER A 118 1.16 14.34 -7.58
N LEU A 119 0.33 13.30 -7.44
CA LEU A 119 0.63 11.97 -7.96
C LEU A 119 0.34 11.95 -9.47
N ILE A 120 1.41 11.86 -10.26
CA ILE A 120 1.35 11.79 -11.72
C ILE A 120 2.12 10.56 -12.19
N VAL A 121 1.42 9.67 -12.87
CA VAL A 121 1.96 8.38 -13.32
C VAL A 121 1.70 8.20 -14.80
N THR A 122 2.72 7.82 -15.56
CA THR A 122 2.66 7.59 -17.01
C THR A 122 2.48 6.10 -17.27
N ASP A 123 1.48 5.74 -18.07
CA ASP A 123 1.22 4.34 -18.43
C ASP A 123 2.10 3.85 -19.61
N SER A 124 1.84 2.62 -20.07
CA SER A 124 2.52 2.01 -21.21
C SER A 124 2.19 2.63 -22.56
N GLU A 125 1.11 3.40 -22.67
CA GLU A 125 0.72 4.13 -23.89
C GLU A 125 1.28 5.57 -23.90
N GLY A 126 1.97 5.99 -22.83
CA GLY A 126 2.53 7.33 -22.67
C GLY A 126 1.52 8.35 -22.14
N ILE A 127 0.37 7.92 -21.63
CA ILE A 127 -0.66 8.81 -21.09
C ILE A 127 -0.31 9.13 -19.62
N GLU A 128 -0.29 10.42 -19.28
CA GLU A 128 -0.14 10.88 -17.89
C GLU A 128 -1.47 10.85 -17.14
N HIS A 129 -1.55 10.02 -16.11
CA HIS A 129 -2.67 9.94 -15.17
C HIS A 129 -2.40 10.83 -13.97
N ARG A 130 -3.29 11.78 -13.69
CA ARG A 130 -3.26 12.65 -12.51
C ARG A 130 -4.20 12.06 -11.46
N LEU A 131 -3.64 11.52 -10.39
CA LEU A 131 -4.38 10.71 -9.42
C LEU A 131 -4.70 11.45 -8.11
N GLY A 132 -4.36 12.74 -8.03
CA GLY A 132 -4.67 13.61 -6.89
C GLY A 132 -3.43 14.22 -6.26
N VAL A 133 -3.60 14.85 -5.10
CA VAL A 133 -2.53 15.37 -4.25
C VAL A 133 -2.27 14.38 -3.13
N VAL A 134 -1.01 13.98 -2.94
CA VAL A 134 -0.61 12.99 -1.95
C VAL A 134 -0.78 13.54 -0.55
N THR A 135 -1.40 12.76 0.33
CA THR A 135 -1.50 13.06 1.76
C THR A 135 -0.55 12.20 2.58
N LEU A 136 -0.34 10.95 2.18
CA LEU A 136 0.52 10.00 2.88
C LEU A 136 1.12 9.00 1.89
N VAL A 137 2.36 8.59 2.13
CA VAL A 137 2.96 7.40 1.49
C VAL A 137 3.26 6.40 2.58
N HIS A 138 2.94 5.13 2.33
CA HIS A 138 3.25 4.02 3.22
C HIS A 138 3.95 2.92 2.42
N ALA A 139 5.17 2.55 2.83
CA ALA A 139 5.84 1.40 2.24
C ALA A 139 5.11 0.12 2.63
N LEU A 140 5.07 -0.85 1.72
CA LEU A 140 4.54 -2.17 1.95
C LEU A 140 5.71 -3.14 1.93
N ASP A 141 5.85 -3.93 2.99
CA ASP A 141 6.80 -5.04 3.03
C ASP A 141 6.09 -6.36 2.66
N PRO A 142 6.37 -6.94 1.48
CA PRO A 142 5.80 -8.22 1.09
C PRO A 142 6.23 -9.38 1.98
N ASP A 143 7.37 -9.26 2.69
CA ASP A 143 7.88 -10.33 3.56
C ASP A 143 7.16 -10.36 4.92
N GLU A 144 6.45 -9.28 5.28
CA GLU A 144 5.63 -9.21 6.51
C GLU A 144 4.23 -9.83 6.35
N VAL A 145 3.84 -10.22 5.13
CA VAL A 145 2.50 -10.76 4.87
C VAL A 145 2.52 -12.25 4.49
N PRO A 146 1.52 -13.04 4.93
CA PRO A 146 1.40 -14.42 4.51
C PRO A 146 1.07 -14.51 3.01
N PRO A 147 1.45 -15.61 2.32
CA PRO A 147 1.02 -15.86 0.96
C PRO A 147 -0.50 -16.01 0.90
N LEU A 148 -1.13 -15.58 -0.21
CA LEU A 148 -2.58 -15.75 -0.41
C LEU A 148 -3.00 -17.21 -0.48
N GLU A 149 -2.17 -18.06 -1.08
CA GLU A 149 -2.47 -19.48 -1.13
C GLU A 149 -2.39 -20.11 0.24
N GLY A 150 -3.45 -20.80 0.63
CA GLY A 150 -3.59 -21.41 1.94
C GLY A 150 -4.01 -20.45 3.04
N LEU A 151 -4.10 -19.14 2.78
CA LEU A 151 -4.43 -18.11 3.77
C LEU A 151 -5.78 -18.36 4.43
N GLU A 152 -5.79 -18.44 5.76
CA GLU A 152 -7.02 -18.51 6.55
C GLU A 152 -7.52 -17.11 6.89
N GLN A 153 -8.84 -16.94 6.98
CA GLN A 153 -9.45 -15.63 7.24
C GLN A 153 -8.92 -14.93 8.51
N PRO A 154 -8.69 -15.62 9.65
CA PRO A 154 -8.15 -14.98 10.85
C PRO A 154 -6.74 -14.41 10.66
N ASP A 155 -5.94 -15.01 9.76
CA ASP A 155 -4.53 -14.67 9.56
C ASP A 155 -4.32 -13.50 8.59
N VAL A 156 -5.39 -13.01 7.96
CA VAL A 156 -5.34 -11.90 7.01
C VAL A 156 -4.81 -10.60 7.66
N GLY A 157 -5.11 -10.37 8.94
CA GLY A 157 -4.75 -9.12 9.62
C GLY A 157 -5.25 -7.87 8.88
N GLY A 158 -4.39 -6.85 8.80
CA GLY A 158 -4.65 -5.61 8.07
C GLY A 158 -4.33 -5.69 6.57
N ALA A 159 -3.57 -6.71 6.14
CA ALA A 159 -3.12 -6.88 4.76
C ALA A 159 -4.26 -6.96 3.76
N ARG A 160 -4.09 -6.34 2.58
CA ARG A 160 -5.04 -6.42 1.48
C ARG A 160 -4.32 -6.71 0.17
N TRP A 161 -4.91 -7.57 -0.64
CA TRP A 161 -4.41 -7.88 -1.98
C TRP A 161 -5.45 -7.51 -3.02
N PHE A 162 -4.99 -6.89 -4.09
CA PHE A 162 -5.74 -6.78 -5.31
C PHE A 162 -5.50 -8.03 -6.17
N VAL A 163 -6.58 -8.59 -6.71
CA VAL A 163 -6.55 -9.71 -7.64
C VAL A 163 -7.27 -9.29 -8.91
N GLY A 164 -6.55 -9.25 -10.03
CA GLY A 164 -7.12 -9.06 -11.36
C GLY A 164 -7.39 -10.41 -12.00
N PHE A 165 -8.58 -10.61 -12.56
CA PHE A 165 -8.95 -11.81 -13.31
C PHE A 165 -8.89 -11.58 -14.83
N GLU A 166 -8.74 -12.66 -15.60
CA GLU A 166 -8.63 -12.64 -17.07
C GLU A 166 -9.92 -12.18 -17.77
N ASP A 167 -11.09 -12.40 -17.15
CA ASP A 167 -12.40 -11.97 -17.65
C ASP A 167 -12.67 -10.46 -17.44
N GLY A 168 -11.72 -9.73 -16.84
CA GLY A 168 -11.86 -8.33 -16.49
C GLY A 168 -12.43 -8.08 -15.10
N SER A 169 -12.86 -9.12 -14.38
CA SER A 169 -13.27 -9.03 -12.98
C SER A 169 -12.09 -8.63 -12.09
N ARG A 170 -12.41 -8.03 -10.94
CA ARG A 170 -11.43 -7.46 -10.00
C ARG A 170 -11.84 -7.82 -8.59
N ALA A 171 -10.91 -8.20 -7.73
CA ALA A 171 -11.18 -8.42 -6.32
C ALA A 171 -10.20 -7.68 -5.41
N ILE A 172 -10.70 -7.31 -4.24
CA ILE A 172 -9.88 -6.97 -3.08
C ILE A 172 -10.08 -8.08 -2.05
N VAL A 173 -8.99 -8.77 -1.74
CA VAL A 173 -8.90 -9.77 -0.69
C VAL A 173 -8.48 -9.08 0.60
N GLY A 174 -9.29 -9.24 1.64
CA GLY A 174 -8.99 -8.84 3.02
C GLY A 174 -9.74 -9.76 3.97
N GLN A 175 -10.20 -9.24 5.11
CA GLN A 175 -11.10 -9.99 6.02
C GLN A 175 -12.38 -10.50 5.33
N ARG A 176 -12.75 -9.86 4.23
CA ARG A 176 -13.75 -10.34 3.26
C ARG A 176 -13.16 -10.16 1.87
N ILE A 177 -13.68 -10.91 0.92
CA ILE A 177 -13.36 -10.69 -0.49
C ILE A 177 -14.47 -9.84 -1.08
N THR A 178 -14.13 -8.67 -1.62
CA THR A 178 -15.04 -7.88 -2.44
C THR A 178 -14.67 -8.10 -3.89
N LEU A 179 -15.63 -8.56 -4.69
CA LEU A 179 -15.46 -8.90 -6.10
C LEU A 179 -16.34 -8.00 -6.95
N TRP A 180 -15.77 -7.41 -7.99
CA TRP A 180 -16.47 -6.65 -9.01
C TRP A 180 -16.45 -7.42 -10.31
N ARG A 181 -17.60 -7.56 -10.97
CA ARG A 181 -17.71 -8.16 -12.30
C ARG A 181 -18.23 -7.15 -13.31
N PRO A 182 -17.62 -7.04 -14.51
CA PRO A 182 -18.15 -6.20 -15.57
C PRO A 182 -19.53 -6.67 -16.05
N GLU A 183 -20.51 -5.78 -16.00
CA GLU A 183 -21.85 -5.97 -16.59
C GLU A 183 -21.96 -5.11 -17.86
N GLY A 184 -21.21 -5.49 -18.89
CA GLY A 184 -21.08 -4.72 -20.13
C GLY A 184 -20.09 -3.55 -20.00
N ARG A 185 -20.33 -2.45 -20.73
CA ARG A 185 -19.31 -1.38 -20.90
C ARG A 185 -19.20 -0.39 -19.73
N ARG A 186 -20.25 -0.24 -18.92
CA ARG A 186 -20.36 0.85 -17.91
C ARG A 186 -21.00 0.44 -16.58
N ALA A 187 -21.51 -0.78 -16.49
CA ALA A 187 -22.05 -1.29 -15.23
C ALA A 187 -21.11 -2.37 -14.70
N THR A 188 -21.08 -2.50 -13.37
CA THR A 188 -20.35 -3.54 -12.66
C THR A 188 -21.23 -4.01 -11.52
N SER A 189 -21.35 -5.33 -11.35
CA SER A 189 -21.89 -5.87 -10.11
C SER A 189 -20.80 -5.91 -9.05
N GLN A 190 -21.22 -5.88 -7.79
CA GLN A 190 -20.35 -5.99 -6.64
C GLN A 190 -20.89 -7.08 -5.71
N GLU A 191 -20.03 -8.01 -5.36
CA GLU A 191 -20.34 -9.12 -4.47
C GLU A 191 -19.33 -9.18 -3.33
N SER A 192 -19.76 -9.69 -2.17
CA SER A 192 -18.90 -9.82 -1.01
C SER A 192 -18.94 -11.23 -0.44
N TYR A 193 -17.80 -11.91 -0.45
CA TYR A 193 -17.65 -13.28 0.05
C TYR A 193 -17.07 -13.30 1.46
N LYS A 194 -17.69 -14.10 2.33
CA LYS A 194 -17.05 -14.62 3.55
C LYS A 194 -16.36 -15.92 3.19
N PHE A 195 -15.09 -16.05 3.56
CA PHE A 195 -14.32 -17.27 3.33
C PHE A 195 -13.73 -17.76 4.65
N ALA A 196 -13.48 -19.06 4.75
CA ALA A 196 -12.67 -19.65 5.81
C ALA A 196 -11.19 -19.69 5.38
N ARG A 197 -10.94 -20.05 4.11
CA ARG A 197 -9.60 -20.24 3.55
C ARG A 197 -9.54 -19.95 2.04
N ILE A 198 -8.40 -19.49 1.55
CA ILE A 198 -8.09 -19.40 0.12
C ILE A 198 -7.30 -20.66 -0.28
N PHE A 199 -7.82 -21.43 -1.22
CA PHE A 199 -7.17 -22.67 -1.65
C PHE A 199 -6.10 -22.46 -2.71
N SER A 200 -6.32 -21.53 -3.62
CA SER A 200 -5.40 -21.21 -4.72
C SER A 200 -5.57 -19.75 -5.12
N CYS A 201 -4.47 -19.05 -5.39
CA CYS A 201 -4.48 -17.68 -5.91
C CYS A 201 -3.16 -17.38 -6.65
N GLU A 202 -2.79 -18.24 -7.58
CA GLU A 202 -1.59 -18.08 -8.40
C GLU A 202 -1.93 -17.50 -9.77
N GLN A 203 -1.02 -16.70 -10.31
CA GLN A 203 -1.16 -16.14 -11.66
C GLN A 203 -1.28 -17.26 -12.70
N GLY A 204 -2.32 -17.19 -13.54
CA GLY A 204 -2.64 -18.17 -14.57
C GLY A 204 -3.45 -19.38 -14.07
N ALA A 205 -3.73 -19.49 -12.78
CA ALA A 205 -4.57 -20.53 -12.20
C ALA A 205 -5.97 -19.99 -11.83
N GLU A 206 -6.91 -20.89 -11.62
CA GLU A 206 -8.23 -20.55 -11.09
C GLU A 206 -8.13 -20.26 -9.59
N MET A 207 -8.76 -19.19 -9.12
CA MET A 207 -8.83 -18.86 -7.69
C MET A 207 -10.01 -19.58 -7.04
N TYR A 208 -9.73 -20.37 -6.00
CA TYR A 208 -10.75 -21.05 -5.21
C TYR A 208 -10.73 -20.61 -3.74
N ILE A 209 -11.93 -20.51 -3.14
CA ILE A 209 -12.10 -20.24 -1.72
C ILE A 209 -12.99 -21.29 -1.04
N ALA A 210 -12.70 -21.59 0.22
CA ALA A 210 -13.64 -22.26 1.12
C ALA A 210 -14.61 -21.23 1.70
N PRO A 211 -15.94 -21.35 1.53
CA PRO A 211 -16.89 -20.44 2.17
C PRO A 211 -16.86 -20.56 3.70
N ALA A 212 -17.03 -19.44 4.41
CA ALA A 212 -17.03 -19.44 5.89
C ALA A 212 -18.19 -20.26 6.50
N GLY A 213 -19.29 -20.42 5.77
CA GLY A 213 -20.45 -21.20 6.21
C GLY A 213 -20.33 -22.71 5.97
N GLY A 214 -19.18 -23.18 5.46
CA GLY A 214 -19.05 -24.52 4.90
C GLY A 214 -19.70 -24.65 3.52
N GLY A 215 -19.55 -25.82 2.91
CA GLY A 215 -20.03 -26.11 1.56
C GLY A 215 -18.91 -26.32 0.55
N GLU A 216 -19.29 -26.46 -0.71
CA GLU A 216 -18.36 -26.67 -1.82
C GLU A 216 -17.46 -25.44 -2.03
N PRO A 217 -16.19 -25.64 -2.43
CA PRO A 217 -15.30 -24.55 -2.84
C PRO A 217 -15.94 -23.69 -3.95
N VAL A 218 -15.78 -22.37 -3.84
CA VAL A 218 -16.29 -21.43 -4.84
C VAL A 218 -15.13 -20.96 -5.71
N SER A 219 -15.30 -21.07 -7.03
CA SER A 219 -14.38 -20.42 -7.99
C SER A 219 -14.72 -18.94 -8.12
N LEU A 220 -13.71 -18.09 -8.07
CA LEU A 220 -13.84 -16.66 -8.32
C LEU A 220 -13.38 -16.25 -9.73
N GLY A 221 -12.60 -17.08 -10.41
CA GLY A 221 -12.11 -16.86 -11.77
C GLY A 221 -10.60 -17.10 -11.94
N ARG A 222 -10.15 -17.08 -13.19
CA ARG A 222 -8.73 -17.26 -13.56
C ARG A 222 -7.91 -16.00 -13.28
N VAL A 223 -6.89 -16.12 -12.44
CA VAL A 223 -6.07 -15.02 -11.95
C VAL A 223 -5.15 -14.53 -13.07
N ALA A 224 -5.23 -13.25 -13.39
CA ALA A 224 -4.32 -12.57 -14.32
C ALA A 224 -3.12 -11.94 -13.60
N HIS A 225 -3.29 -11.41 -12.39
CA HIS A 225 -2.20 -10.88 -11.55
C HIS A 225 -2.69 -10.62 -10.11
N VAL A 226 -1.73 -10.57 -9.18
CA VAL A 226 -1.93 -10.28 -7.75
C VAL A 226 -0.99 -9.17 -7.33
N VAL A 227 -1.47 -8.21 -6.54
CA VAL A 227 -0.68 -7.09 -6.01
C VAL A 227 -1.04 -6.89 -4.54
N LEU A 228 -0.04 -6.84 -3.65
CA LEU A 228 -0.25 -6.38 -2.27
C LEU A 228 -0.54 -4.88 -2.29
N VAL A 229 -1.64 -4.45 -1.68
CA VAL A 229 -2.13 -3.06 -1.76
C VAL A 229 -2.33 -2.38 -0.41
N ASP A 230 -2.27 -3.08 0.73
CA ASP A 230 -2.36 -2.47 2.06
C ASP A 230 -1.80 -3.42 3.12
N LEU A 231 -1.44 -2.85 4.27
CA LEU A 231 -1.04 -3.54 5.51
C LEU A 231 -1.96 -3.14 6.68
#